data_AF-A0A966XLL5-F1
#
_entry.id   AF-A0A966XLL5-F1
#
_cell.length_a   1.000
_cell.length_b   1.000
_cell.length_c   1.000
_cell.angle_alpha   90.00
_cell.angle_beta   90.00
_cell.angle_gamma   90.00
#
_symmetry.space_group_name_H-M   'P 1'
#
loop_
_entity.id
_entity.type
_entity.pdbx_description
1 polymer ?
#
loop_
_entity_poly.entity_id
_entity_poly.type
_entity_poly.pdbx_seq_one_letter_code
_entity_poly.pdbx_strand_id
1 'polypeptide(L)'
;MSYYNYFEKFPRITHTDNLMLNLTAATRFTKWAVDASAVFYPYTVEEGVRPDQVAENYYGDARYAWIVLLSNKIVDPVYDWPLSQRQMEKYIVKKYGSAAAASDLILHYRTNWRTDDRIIDVGAYEAQASHLKRYWEPIVGFGDNVGSYKRKQLDIFVHNNRTVTLVLDNYVGFSIGDKVSQGTAKGIIASLDLWESPLVSVSDEYRMVIEYIEGEWGPGAIVNESVESKPSQTVISANITASGLSDSEAVFYEPVYALDHEEIVNEEKRNIRILDKSYVDLIEKELTDLLRIR
;
A
#
# COMPACT_ATOMS: atom_id res chain seq x y z
N MET A 1 15.34 25.93 0.47
CA MET A 1 13.97 25.94 -0.09
C MET A 1 13.61 27.37 -0.42
N SER A 2 13.60 27.75 -1.71
CA SER A 2 13.01 29.03 -2.10
C SER A 2 11.52 28.85 -2.40
N TYR A 3 10.73 28.49 -1.37
CA TYR A 3 9.27 28.66 -1.42
C TYR A 3 8.86 30.13 -1.27
N TYR A 4 9.85 31.01 -1.04
CA TYR A 4 9.67 32.41 -0.66
C TYR A 4 8.74 33.18 -1.61
N ASN A 5 8.76 32.89 -2.92
CA ASN A 5 8.03 33.71 -3.89
C ASN A 5 6.65 33.14 -4.30
N TYR A 6 6.30 31.90 -3.93
CA TYR A 6 4.93 31.40 -4.11
C TYR A 6 3.98 32.15 -3.18
N PHE A 7 4.38 32.24 -1.91
CA PHE A 7 3.58 32.87 -0.86
C PHE A 7 3.52 34.39 -0.98
N GLU A 8 4.47 35.04 -1.66
CA GLU A 8 4.38 36.48 -1.96
C GLU A 8 3.14 36.88 -2.77
N LYS A 9 2.58 35.96 -3.55
CA LYS A 9 1.39 36.22 -4.37
C LYS A 9 0.09 36.25 -3.56
N PHE A 10 0.11 35.76 -2.32
CA PHE A 10 -1.08 35.67 -1.50
C PHE A 10 -1.42 37.03 -0.88
N PRO A 11 -2.72 37.36 -0.77
CA PRO A 11 -3.14 38.56 -0.08
C PRO A 11 -2.73 38.49 1.39
N ARG A 12 -2.35 39.64 1.95
CA ARG A 12 -2.08 39.77 3.39
C ARG A 12 -3.36 40.19 4.10
N ILE A 13 -3.68 39.50 5.19
CA ILE A 13 -4.83 39.80 6.04
C ILE A 13 -4.33 40.22 7.42
N THR A 14 -5.05 41.13 8.07
CA THR A 14 -4.80 41.49 9.45
C THR A 14 -5.56 40.53 10.36
N HIS A 15 -4.84 39.77 11.19
CA HIS A 15 -5.43 38.95 12.23
C HIS A 15 -4.85 39.36 13.57
N THR A 16 -5.71 39.75 14.52
CA THR A 16 -5.31 40.17 15.88
C THR A 16 -4.11 41.13 15.87
N ASP A 17 -4.24 42.24 15.14
CA ASP A 17 -3.25 43.32 15.00
C ASP A 17 -1.91 42.98 14.32
N ASN A 18 -1.75 41.74 13.82
CA ASN A 18 -0.59 41.34 13.01
C ASN A 18 -0.97 41.19 11.54
N LEU A 19 -0.12 41.72 10.64
CA LEU A 19 -0.23 41.51 9.20
C LEU A 19 0.30 40.10 8.87
N MET A 20 -0.59 39.19 8.47
CA MET A 20 -0.28 37.79 8.19
C MET A 20 -0.58 37.46 6.73
N LEU A 21 0.08 36.42 6.20
CA LEU A 21 -0.26 35.88 4.88
C LEU A 21 -1.57 35.10 4.95
N ASN A 22 -2.48 35.29 3.99
CA ASN A 22 -3.72 34.54 3.96
C ASN A 22 -3.52 33.14 3.35
N LEU A 23 -3.23 32.14 4.18
CA LEU A 23 -3.11 30.73 3.74
C LEU A 23 -4.48 30.05 3.49
N THR A 24 -5.59 30.65 3.89
CA THR A 24 -6.94 30.09 3.69
C THR A 24 -7.48 30.30 2.27
N ALA A 25 -6.82 31.18 1.49
CA ALA A 25 -7.12 31.35 0.08
C ALA A 25 -6.73 30.06 -0.67
N ALA A 26 -7.72 29.23 -0.97
CA ALA A 26 -7.53 27.97 -1.69
C ALA A 26 -6.98 28.24 -3.10
N THR A 27 -5.74 27.85 -3.33
CA THR A 27 -5.04 27.92 -4.61
C THR A 27 -5.20 26.60 -5.35
N ARG A 28 -6.43 26.30 -5.76
CA ARG A 28 -6.68 25.17 -6.65
C ARG A 28 -6.63 25.68 -8.08
N PHE A 29 -6.02 24.92 -8.98
CA PHE A 29 -6.21 25.15 -10.40
C PHE A 29 -7.71 25.20 -10.71
N THR A 30 -8.09 26.15 -11.56
CA THR A 30 -9.43 26.20 -12.10
C THR A 30 -9.73 24.92 -12.86
N LYS A 31 -11.01 24.55 -12.89
CA LYS A 31 -11.47 23.26 -13.40
C LYS A 31 -10.96 22.95 -14.82
N TRP A 32 -10.83 23.97 -15.67
CA TRP A 32 -10.33 23.81 -17.05
C TRP A 32 -8.84 23.47 -17.13
N ALA A 33 -7.99 24.03 -16.25
CA ALA A 33 -6.55 23.74 -16.24
C ALA A 33 -6.28 22.30 -15.76
N VAL A 34 -7.17 21.73 -14.95
CA VAL A 34 -7.10 20.32 -14.50
C VAL A 34 -7.68 19.35 -15.54
N ASP A 35 -8.74 19.74 -16.23
CA ASP A 35 -9.46 18.89 -17.20
C ASP A 35 -8.76 18.83 -18.57
N ALA A 36 -7.82 19.75 -18.85
CA ALA A 36 -7.01 19.74 -20.06
C ALA A 36 -5.90 18.69 -19.99
N SER A 37 -6.26 17.40 -20.01
CA SER A 37 -5.30 16.27 -20.07
C SER A 37 -4.32 16.37 -21.25
N ALA A 38 -4.63 17.16 -22.28
CA ALA A 38 -3.78 17.42 -23.44
C ALA A 38 -2.59 18.35 -23.15
N VAL A 39 -2.56 19.04 -22.00
CA VAL A 39 -1.52 20.02 -21.65
C VAL A 39 -0.47 19.43 -20.68
N PHE A 40 -0.74 18.26 -20.11
CA PHE A 40 0.18 17.57 -19.22
C PHE A 40 0.90 16.42 -19.92
N TYR A 41 2.21 16.36 -19.73
CA TYR A 41 3.03 15.25 -20.20
C TYR A 41 3.52 14.40 -19.02
N PRO A 42 3.64 13.08 -19.20
CA PRO A 42 4.29 12.23 -18.21
C PRO A 42 5.78 12.59 -18.13
N TYR A 43 6.29 12.70 -16.91
CA TYR A 43 7.69 12.97 -16.60
C TYR A 43 8.13 12.06 -15.45
N THR A 44 9.28 11.40 -15.60
CA THR A 44 9.85 10.55 -14.55
C THR A 44 10.94 11.32 -13.82
N VAL A 45 10.75 11.55 -12.53
CA VAL A 45 11.71 12.26 -11.67
C VAL A 45 12.94 11.38 -11.42
N GLU A 46 14.13 11.95 -11.57
CA GLU A 46 15.38 11.29 -11.20
C GLU A 46 15.53 11.18 -9.68
N GLU A 47 16.31 10.20 -9.21
CA GLU A 47 16.47 9.97 -7.79
C GLU A 47 17.08 11.18 -7.07
N GLY A 48 16.48 11.57 -5.94
CA GLY A 48 16.99 12.66 -5.10
C GLY A 48 16.74 14.07 -5.64
N VAL A 49 16.10 14.20 -6.82
CA VAL A 49 15.73 15.50 -7.38
C VAL A 49 14.51 16.05 -6.66
N ARG A 50 14.61 17.31 -6.24
CA ARG A 50 13.52 18.03 -5.57
C ARG A 50 12.61 18.75 -6.58
N PRO A 51 11.36 19.09 -6.20
CA PRO A 51 10.42 19.80 -7.08
C PRO A 51 10.95 21.13 -7.63
N ASP A 52 11.77 21.86 -6.84
CA ASP A 52 12.40 23.12 -7.25
C ASP A 52 13.41 22.91 -8.38
N GLN A 53 14.20 21.83 -8.29
CA GLN A 53 15.17 21.46 -9.31
C GLN A 53 14.49 20.95 -10.58
N VAL A 54 13.38 20.19 -10.46
CA VAL A 54 12.57 19.80 -11.63
C VAL A 54 12.05 21.05 -12.36
N ALA A 55 11.54 22.02 -11.62
CA ALA A 55 11.04 23.27 -12.20
C ALA A 55 12.15 24.11 -12.85
N GLU A 56 13.32 24.21 -12.21
CA GLU A 56 14.49 24.89 -12.78
C GLU A 56 14.94 24.23 -14.09
N ASN A 57 15.05 22.90 -14.11
CA ASN A 57 15.50 22.16 -15.28
C ASN A 57 14.50 22.21 -16.45
N TYR A 58 13.19 22.15 -16.17
CA TYR A 58 12.17 22.10 -17.22
C TYR A 58 11.67 23.49 -17.64
N TYR A 59 11.30 24.34 -16.69
CA TYR A 59 10.76 25.68 -16.98
C TYR A 59 11.85 26.75 -17.14
N GLY A 60 13.05 26.51 -16.60
CA GLY A 60 14.15 27.48 -16.54
C GLY A 60 14.14 28.33 -15.28
N ASP A 61 13.25 28.06 -14.32
CA ASP A 61 13.12 28.82 -13.09
C ASP A 61 12.57 27.97 -11.93
N ALA A 62 13.34 27.88 -10.84
CA ALA A 62 12.96 27.17 -9.62
C ALA A 62 11.67 27.70 -8.98
N ARG A 63 11.27 28.95 -9.27
CA ARG A 63 10.03 29.57 -8.76
C ARG A 63 8.77 28.86 -9.22
N TYR A 64 8.83 28.06 -10.28
CA TYR A 64 7.69 27.29 -10.79
C TYR A 64 7.49 25.93 -10.09
N ALA A 65 8.19 25.64 -8.99
CA ALA A 65 8.04 24.42 -8.21
C ALA A 65 6.57 24.13 -7.80
N TRP A 66 5.80 25.18 -7.49
CA TRP A 66 4.39 25.05 -7.12
C TRP A 66 3.52 24.52 -8.28
N ILE A 67 3.88 24.81 -9.54
CA ILE A 67 3.17 24.25 -10.71
C ILE A 67 3.35 22.73 -10.72
N VAL A 68 4.57 22.26 -10.49
CA VAL A 68 4.89 20.81 -10.43
C VAL A 68 4.08 20.13 -9.31
N LEU A 69 4.07 20.72 -8.11
CA LEU A 69 3.35 20.17 -6.97
C LEU A 69 1.82 20.15 -7.19
N LEU A 70 1.24 21.27 -7.63
CA LEU A 70 -0.20 21.38 -7.86
C LEU A 70 -0.66 20.48 -9.01
N SER A 71 0.14 20.29 -10.06
CA SER A 71 -0.19 19.45 -11.22
C SER A 71 -0.37 17.98 -10.81
N ASN A 72 0.34 17.57 -9.77
CA ASN A 72 0.32 16.21 -9.22
C ASN A 72 -0.58 16.09 -7.98
N LYS A 73 -1.32 17.15 -7.63
CA LYS A 73 -2.17 17.21 -6.42
C LYS A 73 -1.39 16.88 -5.15
N ILE A 74 -0.10 17.20 -5.12
CA ILE A 74 0.77 16.99 -3.97
C ILE A 74 0.46 18.05 -2.93
N VAL A 75 0.10 17.60 -1.72
CA VAL A 75 -0.23 18.48 -0.59
C VAL A 75 0.96 18.58 0.35
N ASP A 76 1.63 17.46 0.63
CA ASP A 76 2.81 17.41 1.47
C ASP A 76 4.07 17.10 0.63
N PRO A 77 4.88 18.11 0.28
CA PRO A 77 6.10 17.89 -0.51
C PRO A 77 7.16 17.02 0.18
N VAL A 78 7.05 16.74 1.48
CA VAL A 78 8.04 15.95 2.21
C VAL A 78 7.74 14.45 2.11
N TYR A 79 6.46 14.06 2.17
CA TYR A 79 6.07 12.63 2.17
C TYR A 79 5.42 12.16 0.86
N ASP A 80 4.78 13.06 0.10
CA ASP A 80 4.15 12.72 -1.17
C ASP A 80 5.14 12.74 -2.35
N TRP A 81 6.29 13.42 -2.18
CA TRP A 81 7.36 13.42 -3.17
C TRP A 81 8.18 12.12 -3.09
N PRO A 82 8.70 11.59 -4.22
CA PRO A 82 9.57 10.42 -4.21
C PRO A 82 10.79 10.64 -3.29
N LEU A 83 11.00 9.68 -2.40
CA LEU A 83 12.13 9.62 -1.48
C LEU A 83 13.36 9.08 -2.21
N SER A 84 14.53 9.62 -1.89
CA SER A 84 15.82 9.00 -2.27
C SER A 84 16.03 7.67 -1.54
N GLN A 85 16.90 6.79 -2.05
CA GLN A 85 17.17 5.49 -1.44
C GLN A 85 17.54 5.60 0.05
N ARG A 86 18.41 6.58 0.40
CA ARG A 86 18.82 6.82 1.78
C ARG A 86 17.68 7.30 2.68
N GLN A 87 16.74 8.08 2.14
CA GLN A 87 15.55 8.50 2.88
C GLN A 87 14.57 7.34 3.04
N MET A 88 14.46 6.51 2.01
CA MET A 88 13.62 5.32 1.99
C MET A 88 14.07 4.30 3.05
N GLU A 89 15.36 4.01 3.15
CA GLU A 89 15.92 3.15 4.19
C GLU A 89 15.57 3.65 5.60
N LYS A 90 15.72 4.97 5.84
CA LYS A 90 15.37 5.58 7.13
C LYS A 90 13.87 5.51 7.40
N TYR A 91 13.05 5.69 6.37
CA TYR A 91 11.59 5.57 6.46
C TYR A 91 11.19 4.13 6.84
N ILE A 92 11.75 3.14 6.17
CA ILE A 92 11.52 1.71 6.44
C ILE A 92 11.95 1.35 7.87
N VAL A 93 13.17 1.74 8.28
CA VAL A 93 13.67 1.50 9.64
C VAL A 93 12.77 2.18 10.68
N LYS A 94 12.30 3.41 10.43
CA LYS A 94 11.40 4.11 11.36
C LYS A 94 10.03 3.44 11.46
N LYS A 95 9.50 2.90 10.36
CA LYS A 95 8.15 2.33 10.29
C LYS A 95 8.09 0.86 10.71
N TYR A 96 9.08 0.07 10.33
CA TYR A 96 9.12 -1.39 10.52
C TYR A 96 10.23 -1.86 11.48
N GLY A 97 11.07 -0.94 11.98
CA GLY A 97 12.17 -1.23 12.89
C GLY A 97 13.48 -1.58 12.18
N SER A 98 13.43 -2.40 11.12
CA SER A 98 14.61 -2.75 10.30
C SER A 98 14.21 -3.15 8.88
N ALA A 99 15.18 -3.11 7.96
CA ALA A 99 14.96 -3.57 6.58
C ALA A 99 14.65 -5.08 6.51
N ALA A 100 15.30 -5.89 7.34
CA ALA A 100 15.03 -7.33 7.44
C ALA A 100 13.62 -7.63 7.97
N ALA A 101 13.13 -6.84 8.94
CA ALA A 101 11.76 -6.96 9.41
C ALA A 101 10.74 -6.59 8.32
N ALA A 102 11.08 -5.63 7.46
CA ALA A 102 10.21 -5.21 6.35
C ALA A 102 10.22 -6.19 5.17
N SER A 103 11.34 -6.85 4.88
CA SER A 103 11.40 -7.89 3.84
C SER A 103 10.63 -9.15 4.21
N ASP A 104 10.53 -9.43 5.50
CA ASP A 104 9.83 -10.62 6.01
C ASP A 104 8.33 -10.40 6.20
N LEU A 105 7.89 -9.15 6.36
CA LEU A 105 6.49 -8.82 6.68
C LEU A 105 5.63 -8.84 5.42
N ILE A 106 4.61 -9.69 5.37
CA ILE A 106 3.62 -9.68 4.29
C ILE A 106 2.54 -8.64 4.63
N LEU A 107 2.32 -7.65 3.76
CA LEU A 107 1.25 -6.66 3.96
C LEU A 107 -0.09 -7.16 3.46
N HIS A 108 -0.09 -7.75 2.27
CA HIS A 108 -1.27 -8.26 1.61
C HIS A 108 -0.88 -9.25 0.52
N TYR A 109 -1.86 -9.91 -0.05
CA TYR A 109 -1.72 -10.80 -1.19
C TYR A 109 -2.26 -10.09 -2.42
N ARG A 110 -1.58 -10.23 -3.55
CA ARG A 110 -2.05 -9.76 -4.85
C ARG A 110 -2.19 -10.93 -5.81
N THR A 111 -3.05 -10.79 -6.81
CA THR A 111 -3.19 -11.80 -7.87
C THR A 111 -1.91 -11.98 -8.66
N ASN A 112 -1.51 -13.23 -8.91
CA ASN A 112 -0.25 -13.60 -9.58
C ASN A 112 -0.35 -13.69 -11.12
N TRP A 113 -1.29 -13.00 -11.75
CA TRP A 113 -1.46 -13.05 -13.22
C TRP A 113 -0.20 -12.60 -13.98
N ARG A 114 0.67 -11.80 -13.34
CA ARG A 114 1.91 -11.26 -13.93
C ARG A 114 3.00 -12.32 -14.10
N THR A 115 2.96 -13.36 -13.26
CA THR A 115 3.93 -14.47 -13.27
C THR A 115 3.32 -15.75 -13.86
N ASP A 116 1.99 -15.82 -13.95
CA ASP A 116 1.26 -16.96 -14.50
C ASP A 116 0.83 -16.71 -15.96
N ASP A 117 1.57 -17.29 -16.91
CA ASP A 117 1.26 -17.22 -18.34
C ASP A 117 0.38 -18.37 -18.85
N ARG A 118 -0.29 -19.10 -17.97
CA ARG A 118 -1.12 -20.25 -18.37
C ARG A 118 -2.29 -19.82 -19.28
N ILE A 119 -2.51 -20.65 -20.29
CA ILE A 119 -3.68 -20.62 -21.17
C ILE A 119 -4.42 -21.93 -20.97
N ILE A 120 -5.73 -21.86 -20.77
CA ILE A 120 -6.61 -23.03 -20.60
C ILE A 120 -7.63 -23.10 -21.73
N ASP A 121 -8.04 -24.32 -22.10
CA ASP A 121 -9.11 -24.51 -23.07
C ASP A 121 -10.50 -24.27 -22.44
N VAL A 122 -11.54 -24.29 -23.29
CA VAL A 122 -12.92 -24.05 -22.86
C VAL A 122 -13.42 -25.12 -21.89
N GLY A 123 -13.06 -26.39 -22.10
CA GLY A 123 -13.49 -27.50 -21.23
C GLY A 123 -12.85 -27.42 -19.84
N ALA A 124 -11.56 -27.07 -19.78
CA ALA A 124 -10.83 -26.84 -18.55
C ALA A 124 -11.40 -25.64 -17.77
N TYR A 125 -11.78 -24.56 -18.48
CA TYR A 125 -12.46 -23.42 -17.86
C TYR A 125 -13.84 -23.80 -17.31
N GLU A 126 -14.63 -24.56 -18.06
CA GLU A 126 -15.96 -24.97 -17.62
C GLU A 126 -15.93 -25.87 -16.38
N ALA A 127 -14.91 -26.72 -16.27
CA ALA A 127 -14.65 -27.59 -15.13
C ALA A 127 -14.23 -26.84 -13.85
N GLN A 128 -13.80 -25.58 -13.93
CA GLN A 128 -13.46 -24.79 -12.76
C GLN A 128 -14.70 -24.46 -11.92
N ALA A 129 -14.50 -24.31 -10.61
CA ALA A 129 -15.53 -23.78 -9.71
C ALA A 129 -15.93 -22.35 -10.10
N SER A 130 -17.18 -21.98 -9.84
CA SER A 130 -17.75 -20.68 -10.27
C SER A 130 -16.95 -19.47 -9.76
N HIS A 131 -16.41 -19.54 -8.55
CA HIS A 131 -15.62 -18.46 -7.95
C HIS A 131 -14.22 -18.32 -8.58
N LEU A 132 -13.66 -19.38 -9.17
CA LEU A 132 -12.34 -19.36 -9.83
C LEU A 132 -12.40 -18.81 -11.25
N LYS A 133 -13.56 -18.88 -11.89
CA LYS A 133 -13.78 -18.36 -13.25
C LYS A 133 -13.52 -16.86 -13.38
N ARG A 134 -13.56 -16.10 -12.28
CA ARG A 134 -13.31 -14.65 -12.24
C ARG A 134 -11.88 -14.24 -12.61
N TYR A 135 -10.93 -15.16 -12.51
CA TYR A 135 -9.50 -14.90 -12.76
C TYR A 135 -9.06 -15.20 -14.20
N TRP A 136 -10.00 -15.53 -15.08
CA TRP A 136 -9.75 -15.89 -16.46
C TRP A 136 -10.47 -14.93 -17.40
N GLU A 137 -9.83 -14.58 -18.50
CA GLU A 137 -10.41 -13.77 -19.58
C GLU A 137 -10.43 -14.57 -20.89
N PRO A 138 -11.53 -14.46 -21.68
CA PRO A 138 -11.65 -15.19 -22.92
C PRO A 138 -10.72 -14.61 -23.99
N ILE A 139 -10.09 -15.50 -24.75
CA ILE A 139 -9.39 -15.16 -25.99
C ILE A 139 -10.37 -15.42 -27.13
N VAL A 140 -10.87 -14.34 -27.72
CA VAL A 140 -11.77 -14.39 -28.87
C VAL A 140 -10.97 -14.52 -30.17
N GLY A 141 -11.30 -15.54 -30.96
CA GLY A 141 -10.75 -15.72 -32.30
C GLY A 141 -11.56 -14.98 -33.37
N PHE A 142 -11.16 -15.12 -34.63
CA PHE A 142 -11.95 -14.63 -35.76
C PHE A 142 -13.34 -15.30 -35.76
N GLY A 143 -14.40 -14.50 -35.69
CA GLY A 143 -15.79 -14.96 -35.67
C GLY A 143 -16.43 -15.09 -34.28
N ASP A 144 -15.97 -14.32 -33.28
CA ASP A 144 -16.52 -14.23 -31.92
C ASP A 144 -16.58 -15.54 -31.12
N ASN A 145 -15.95 -16.61 -31.63
CA ASN A 145 -15.83 -17.87 -30.92
C ASN A 145 -14.70 -17.79 -29.89
N VAL A 146 -15.00 -18.16 -28.64
CA VAL A 146 -14.01 -18.28 -27.57
C VAL A 146 -13.31 -19.62 -27.71
N GLY A 147 -12.02 -19.61 -28.06
CA GLY A 147 -11.24 -20.83 -28.24
C GLY A 147 -10.41 -21.22 -27.00
N SER A 148 -10.05 -20.25 -26.16
CA SER A 148 -9.22 -20.46 -24.97
C SER A 148 -9.40 -19.30 -23.98
N TYR A 149 -8.90 -19.47 -22.77
CA TYR A 149 -8.87 -18.44 -21.74
C TYR A 149 -7.44 -18.22 -21.26
N LYS A 150 -7.08 -16.97 -20.97
CA LYS A 150 -5.81 -16.60 -20.31
C LYS A 150 -6.08 -15.98 -18.95
N ARG A 151 -5.04 -15.82 -18.13
CA ARG A 151 -5.17 -15.12 -16.84
C ARG A 151 -5.63 -13.69 -17.07
N LYS A 152 -6.66 -13.28 -16.34
CA LYS A 152 -7.19 -11.92 -16.39
C LYS A 152 -6.15 -10.96 -15.81
N GLN A 153 -5.75 -9.97 -16.59
CA GLN A 153 -4.76 -8.96 -16.19
C GLN A 153 -5.40 -7.91 -15.28
N LEU A 154 -5.74 -8.32 -14.06
CA LEU A 154 -6.38 -7.48 -13.06
C LEU A 154 -5.70 -7.70 -11.70
N ASP A 155 -5.17 -6.63 -11.14
CA ASP A 155 -4.60 -6.63 -9.80
C ASP A 155 -5.72 -6.58 -8.76
N ILE A 156 -5.92 -7.69 -8.03
CA ILE A 156 -6.83 -7.77 -6.88
C ILE A 156 -6.00 -7.95 -5.63
N PHE A 157 -6.22 -7.10 -4.63
CA PHE A 157 -5.55 -7.13 -3.34
C PHE A 157 -6.45 -7.72 -2.26
N VAL A 158 -5.92 -8.66 -1.48
CA VAL A 158 -6.63 -9.31 -0.38
C VAL A 158 -5.73 -9.35 0.85
N HIS A 159 -6.31 -9.08 2.02
CA HIS A 159 -5.63 -9.28 3.29
C HIS A 159 -6.02 -10.68 3.81
N ASN A 160 -5.03 -11.53 4.06
CA ASN A 160 -5.29 -12.82 4.70
C ASN A 160 -5.11 -12.67 6.21
N ASN A 161 -6.16 -12.30 6.94
CA ASN A 161 -6.13 -12.47 8.39
C ASN A 161 -6.50 -13.93 8.70
N ARG A 162 -5.51 -14.82 8.61
CA ARG A 162 -5.70 -16.22 8.99
C ARG A 162 -5.58 -16.34 10.51
N THR A 163 -6.63 -16.87 11.12
CA THR A 163 -6.71 -17.12 12.56
C THR A 163 -6.63 -18.62 12.80
N VAL A 164 -5.69 -19.07 13.62
CA VAL A 164 -5.56 -20.47 14.04
C VAL A 164 -5.67 -20.51 15.55
N THR A 165 -6.48 -21.45 16.02
CA THR A 165 -6.53 -21.82 17.43
C THR A 165 -5.54 -22.95 17.66
N LEU A 166 -4.51 -22.68 18.44
CA LEU A 166 -3.55 -23.67 18.93
C LEU A 166 -4.01 -24.25 20.27
N VAL A 167 -3.80 -25.55 20.43
CA VAL A 167 -3.86 -26.24 21.72
C VAL A 167 -2.42 -26.58 22.12
N LEU A 168 -2.00 -26.13 23.30
CA LEU A 168 -0.63 -26.19 23.81
C LEU A 168 -0.51 -27.24 24.93
N ASP A 169 0.69 -27.77 25.15
CA ASP A 169 0.98 -28.73 26.24
C ASP A 169 1.06 -28.08 27.62
N ASN A 170 1.42 -26.79 27.72
CA ASN A 170 1.51 -26.04 28.97
C ASN A 170 1.57 -24.52 28.72
N TYR A 171 0.54 -23.75 29.07
CA TYR A 171 0.54 -22.29 28.88
C TYR A 171 1.29 -21.55 29.99
N VAL A 172 2.52 -21.11 29.68
CA VAL A 172 3.29 -20.22 30.54
C VAL A 172 3.70 -18.95 29.79
N GLY A 173 3.26 -17.80 30.31
CA GLY A 173 3.92 -16.51 30.12
C GLY A 173 3.46 -15.64 28.94
N PHE A 174 2.66 -16.13 28.00
CA PHE A 174 2.22 -15.33 26.85
C PHE A 174 1.13 -14.31 27.22
N SER A 175 1.24 -13.11 26.65
CA SER A 175 0.29 -12.01 26.81
C SER A 175 -0.33 -11.64 25.46
N ILE A 176 -1.51 -11.00 25.51
CA ILE A 176 -2.17 -10.49 24.30
C ILE A 176 -1.25 -9.48 23.62
N GLY A 177 -1.08 -9.63 22.30
CA GLY A 177 -0.22 -8.76 21.48
C GLY A 177 1.23 -9.22 21.34
N ASP A 178 1.64 -10.30 22.02
CA ASP A 178 2.97 -10.87 21.84
C ASP A 178 3.10 -11.48 20.44
N LYS A 179 4.25 -11.22 19.80
CA LYS A 179 4.59 -11.79 18.49
C LYS A 179 5.19 -13.18 18.66
N VAL A 180 4.54 -14.16 18.06
CA VAL A 180 4.91 -15.58 18.14
C VAL A 180 5.39 -16.11 16.80
N SER A 181 6.32 -17.06 16.84
CA SER A 181 6.92 -17.68 15.65
C SER A 181 7.23 -19.14 15.88
N GLN A 182 7.17 -19.94 14.83
CA GLN A 182 7.63 -21.32 14.78
C GLN A 182 8.40 -21.53 13.48
N GLY A 183 9.73 -21.60 13.56
CA GLY A 183 10.54 -21.79 12.36
C GLY A 183 10.25 -20.71 11.31
N THR A 184 9.69 -21.11 10.17
CA THR A 184 9.29 -20.19 9.08
C THR A 184 7.92 -19.55 9.29
N ALA A 185 7.09 -20.06 10.21
CA ALA A 185 5.75 -19.55 10.47
C ALA A 185 5.75 -18.43 11.52
N LYS A 186 4.99 -17.36 11.31
CA LYS A 186 4.91 -16.19 12.20
C LYS A 186 3.45 -15.78 12.44
N GLY A 187 3.15 -15.17 13.58
CA GLY A 187 1.82 -14.67 13.93
C GLY A 187 1.80 -13.80 15.19
N ILE A 188 0.63 -13.27 15.55
CA ILE A 188 0.43 -12.44 16.75
C ILE A 188 -0.65 -13.06 17.64
N ILE A 189 -0.44 -13.08 18.95
CA ILE A 189 -1.43 -13.56 19.91
C ILE A 189 -2.59 -12.57 19.97
N ALA A 190 -3.79 -13.04 19.60
CA ALA A 190 -5.02 -12.29 19.67
C ALA A 190 -5.76 -12.55 20.99
N SER A 191 -6.67 -11.65 21.37
CA SER A 191 -7.46 -11.77 22.60
C SER A 191 -8.28 -13.06 22.63
N LEU A 192 -8.24 -13.77 23.77
CA LEU A 192 -9.19 -14.80 24.11
C LEU A 192 -10.52 -14.13 24.46
N ASP A 193 -11.41 -13.96 23.47
CA ASP A 193 -12.87 -13.89 23.63
C ASP A 193 -13.53 -13.54 22.27
N LEU A 194 -14.04 -14.55 21.59
CA LEU A 194 -15.05 -14.32 20.55
C LEU A 194 -16.41 -14.25 21.25
N TRP A 195 -16.82 -13.03 21.61
CA TRP A 195 -18.19 -12.75 22.05
C TRP A 195 -19.15 -12.97 20.87
N GLU A 196 -19.66 -14.19 20.71
CA GLU A 196 -20.97 -14.56 20.10
C GLU A 196 -21.05 -16.08 19.82
N SER A 197 -20.90 -16.93 20.84
CA SER A 197 -21.31 -18.33 20.75
C SER A 197 -21.81 -18.84 22.11
N PRO A 198 -22.95 -19.53 22.18
CA PRO A 198 -23.57 -19.90 23.44
C PRO A 198 -22.80 -21.07 24.09
N LEU A 199 -22.38 -20.84 25.34
CA LEU A 199 -22.08 -21.77 26.44
C LEU A 199 -21.63 -23.22 26.09
N VAL A 200 -20.38 -23.57 26.46
CA VAL A 200 -20.07 -24.50 27.56
C VAL A 200 -18.67 -24.15 28.10
N SER A 201 -18.63 -23.96 29.41
CA SER A 201 -17.47 -23.77 30.28
C SER A 201 -16.40 -24.86 30.11
N VAL A 202 -15.15 -24.47 29.90
CA VAL A 202 -13.97 -24.87 30.69
C VAL A 202 -12.90 -23.80 30.46
N SER A 203 -12.60 -23.03 31.51
CA SER A 203 -11.31 -22.40 31.72
C SER A 203 -10.24 -23.49 31.70
N ASP A 204 -9.22 -23.45 30.84
CA ASP A 204 -7.99 -24.23 31.10
C ASP A 204 -6.83 -23.72 30.23
N GLU A 205 -5.67 -23.65 30.87
CA GLU A 205 -4.38 -23.03 30.52
C GLU A 205 -3.67 -23.65 29.29
N TYR A 206 -4.37 -23.87 28.17
CA TYR A 206 -3.81 -24.64 27.05
C TYR A 206 -4.32 -24.22 25.67
N ARG A 207 -5.08 -23.14 25.53
CA ARG A 207 -5.58 -22.67 24.22
C ARG A 207 -5.09 -21.27 23.92
N MET A 208 -4.51 -21.09 22.74
CA MET A 208 -4.02 -19.80 22.24
C MET A 208 -4.63 -19.55 20.86
N VAL A 209 -5.22 -18.37 20.67
CA VAL A 209 -5.66 -17.92 19.34
C VAL A 209 -4.59 -17.00 18.79
N ILE A 210 -4.09 -17.35 17.61
CA ILE A 210 -3.11 -16.54 16.89
C ILE A 210 -3.82 -16.01 15.64
N GLU A 211 -3.66 -14.71 15.40
CA GLU A 211 -4.10 -14.03 14.20
C GLU A 211 -2.90 -13.68 13.31
N TYR A 212 -3.19 -13.34 12.05
CA TYR A 212 -2.18 -12.97 11.04
C TYR A 212 -1.10 -14.02 10.85
N ILE A 213 -1.52 -15.27 10.63
CA ILE A 213 -0.58 -16.38 10.50
C ILE A 213 -0.02 -16.47 9.10
N GLU A 214 1.31 -16.42 9.02
CA GLU A 214 2.10 -16.71 7.84
C GLU A 214 2.57 -18.17 7.94
N GLY A 215 1.92 -19.10 7.23
CA GLY A 215 2.31 -20.53 7.20
C GLY A 215 1.34 -21.51 7.88
N GLU A 216 1.73 -22.78 7.95
CA GLU A 216 0.94 -23.84 8.61
C GLU A 216 1.53 -24.16 9.98
N TRP A 217 0.67 -24.19 10.99
CA TRP A 217 0.98 -24.73 12.30
C TRP A 217 0.49 -26.18 12.34
N GLY A 218 1.35 -27.10 12.77
CA GLY A 218 1.04 -28.53 12.86
C GLY A 218 1.23 -29.09 14.28
N PRO A 219 0.72 -30.30 14.56
CA PRO A 219 1.00 -30.98 15.82
C PRO A 219 2.52 -31.21 15.97
N GLY A 220 3.07 -30.90 17.16
CA GLY A 220 4.50 -30.91 17.45
C GLY A 220 5.24 -29.61 17.15
N ALA A 221 4.53 -28.57 16.71
CA ALA A 221 5.09 -27.24 16.51
C ALA A 221 5.61 -26.61 17.81
N ILE A 222 6.71 -25.87 17.75
CA ILE A 222 7.23 -25.11 18.91
C ILE A 222 6.93 -23.62 18.72
N VAL A 223 6.06 -23.07 19.56
CA VAL A 223 5.77 -21.63 19.64
C VAL A 223 6.90 -20.94 20.41
N ASN A 224 7.59 -20.03 19.74
CA ASN A 224 8.61 -19.15 20.32
C ASN A 224 8.11 -17.70 20.33
N GLU A 225 8.39 -16.96 21.40
CA GLU A 225 8.25 -15.50 21.41
C GLU A 225 9.40 -14.86 20.63
N SER A 226 9.11 -13.88 19.78
CA SER A 226 10.09 -13.28 18.88
C SER A 226 11.02 -12.22 19.51
N VAL A 227 10.81 -11.82 20.77
CA VAL A 227 11.50 -10.65 21.38
C VAL A 227 12.22 -10.94 22.72
N GLU A 228 12.36 -12.22 23.11
CA GLU A 228 13.15 -12.77 24.26
C GLU A 228 12.41 -13.24 25.53
N SER A 229 12.85 -14.42 26.00
CA SER A 229 12.81 -14.96 27.38
C SER A 229 11.54 -15.61 27.92
N LYS A 230 10.59 -16.00 27.07
CA LYS A 230 9.51 -16.92 27.48
C LYS A 230 9.81 -18.36 27.07
N PRO A 231 9.39 -19.35 27.88
CA PRO A 231 9.62 -20.75 27.56
C PRO A 231 8.89 -21.12 26.27
N SER A 232 9.62 -21.74 25.34
CA SER A 232 9.07 -22.33 24.13
C SER A 232 7.99 -23.36 24.47
N GLN A 233 6.87 -23.36 23.74
CA GLN A 233 5.76 -24.27 24.00
C GLN A 233 5.47 -25.19 22.83
N THR A 234 5.18 -26.45 23.12
CA THR A 234 4.79 -27.44 22.11
C THR A 234 3.28 -27.37 21.85
N VAL A 235 2.92 -27.41 20.57
CA VAL A 235 1.55 -27.46 20.07
C VAL A 235 1.11 -28.91 19.98
N ILE A 236 0.01 -29.26 20.63
CA ILE A 236 -0.64 -30.56 20.54
C ILE A 236 -1.47 -30.65 19.25
N SER A 237 -2.20 -29.59 18.93
CA SER A 237 -2.99 -29.50 17.71
C SER A 237 -3.23 -28.05 17.32
N ALA A 238 -3.39 -27.81 16.02
CA ALA A 238 -3.63 -26.50 15.45
C ALA A 238 -4.84 -26.59 14.52
N ASN A 239 -5.88 -25.79 14.78
CA ASN A 239 -7.09 -25.75 13.97
C ASN A 239 -7.25 -24.36 13.36
N ILE A 240 -7.41 -24.29 12.04
CA ILE A 240 -7.66 -23.04 11.34
C ILE A 240 -9.12 -22.65 11.58
N THR A 241 -9.32 -21.51 12.24
CA THR A 241 -10.65 -21.03 12.66
C THR A 241 -11.21 -20.04 11.65
N ALA A 242 -10.35 -19.26 10.99
CA ALA A 242 -10.72 -18.36 9.91
C ALA A 242 -9.56 -18.19 8.92
N SER A 243 -9.87 -18.11 7.63
CA SER A 243 -8.92 -17.72 6.60
C SER A 243 -9.60 -16.75 5.63
N GLY A 244 -8.90 -15.70 5.22
CA GLY A 244 -9.43 -14.71 4.29
C GLY A 244 -9.46 -15.19 2.84
N LEU A 245 -8.70 -16.25 2.53
CA LEU A 245 -8.64 -16.90 1.22
C LEU A 245 -8.92 -18.39 1.38
N SER A 246 -9.76 -18.94 0.50
CA SER A 246 -9.93 -20.40 0.40
C SER A 246 -8.66 -21.06 -0.16
N ASP A 247 -8.37 -22.30 0.25
CA ASP A 247 -7.19 -23.04 -0.24
C ASP A 247 -7.17 -23.17 -1.77
N SER A 248 -8.36 -23.25 -2.39
CA SER A 248 -8.51 -23.28 -3.85
C SER A 248 -8.16 -21.97 -4.54
N GLU A 249 -8.32 -20.83 -3.86
CA GLU A 249 -8.01 -19.50 -4.39
C GLU A 249 -6.57 -19.09 -4.10
N ALA A 250 -5.94 -19.63 -3.05
CA ALA A 250 -4.58 -19.29 -2.67
C ALA A 250 -3.55 -19.43 -3.81
N VAL A 251 -3.77 -20.40 -4.72
CA VAL A 251 -2.93 -20.63 -5.93
C VAL A 251 -2.91 -19.43 -6.88
N PHE A 252 -3.93 -18.58 -6.83
CA PHE A 252 -4.11 -17.41 -7.70
C PHE A 252 -3.49 -16.13 -7.13
N TYR A 253 -2.87 -16.21 -5.94
CA TYR A 253 -2.29 -15.08 -5.24
C TYR A 253 -0.82 -15.29 -4.95
N GLU A 254 -0.09 -14.19 -4.88
CA GLU A 254 1.29 -14.11 -4.39
C GLU A 254 1.36 -13.11 -3.23
N PRO A 255 2.22 -13.36 -2.23
CA PRO A 255 2.42 -12.42 -1.12
C PRO A 255 3.15 -11.17 -1.62
N VAL A 256 2.75 -10.02 -1.09
CA VAL A 256 3.44 -8.73 -1.27
C VAL A 256 4.07 -8.35 0.04
N TYR A 257 5.40 -8.28 0.05
CA TYR A 257 6.18 -7.90 1.22
C TYR A 257 6.16 -6.40 1.45
N ALA A 258 6.35 -5.98 2.70
CA ALA A 258 6.27 -4.58 3.08
C ALA A 258 7.36 -3.74 2.41
N LEU A 259 8.59 -4.28 2.32
CA LEU A 259 9.67 -3.61 1.62
C LEU A 259 9.32 -3.34 0.15
N ASP A 260 8.95 -4.40 -0.59
CA ASP A 260 8.59 -4.31 -2.01
C ASP A 260 7.42 -3.35 -2.25
N HIS A 261 6.40 -3.39 -1.39
CA HIS A 261 5.26 -2.50 -1.48
C HIS A 261 5.66 -1.03 -1.35
N GLU A 262 6.47 -0.70 -0.33
CA GLU A 262 6.90 0.68 -0.12
C GLU A 262 7.78 1.17 -1.28
N GLU A 263 8.66 0.32 -1.80
CA GLU A 263 9.48 0.65 -2.98
C GLU A 263 8.62 0.90 -4.22
N ILE A 264 7.62 0.06 -4.49
CA ILE A 264 6.67 0.25 -5.61
C ILE A 264 5.93 1.58 -5.44
N VAL A 265 5.41 1.88 -4.25
CA VAL A 265 4.71 3.15 -3.98
C VAL A 265 5.65 4.35 -4.19
N ASN A 266 6.93 4.23 -3.81
CA ASN A 266 7.92 5.27 -4.01
C ASN A 266 8.26 5.47 -5.50
N GLU A 267 8.37 4.39 -6.26
CA GLU A 267 8.58 4.41 -7.71
C GLU A 267 7.38 4.98 -8.46
N GLU A 268 6.16 4.66 -8.04
CA GLU A 268 4.94 5.26 -8.60
C GLU A 268 4.92 6.78 -8.42
N LYS A 269 5.38 7.29 -7.26
CA LYS A 269 5.52 8.73 -7.00
C LYS A 269 6.54 9.42 -7.92
N ARG A 270 7.50 8.68 -8.50
CA ARG A 270 8.45 9.26 -9.48
C ARG A 270 7.77 9.62 -10.80
N ASN A 271 6.66 8.97 -11.13
CA ASN A 271 5.91 9.25 -12.35
C ASN A 271 4.95 10.41 -12.10
N ILE A 272 5.37 11.60 -12.50
CA ILE A 272 4.62 12.83 -12.32
C ILE A 272 4.07 13.35 -13.65
N ARG A 273 3.10 14.26 -13.57
CA ARG A 273 2.56 15.04 -14.67
C ARG A 273 3.20 16.43 -14.64
N ILE A 274 3.76 16.87 -15.76
CA ILE A 274 4.34 18.20 -15.92
C ILE A 274 3.54 18.99 -16.96
N LEU A 275 3.33 20.28 -16.71
CA LEU A 275 2.61 21.17 -17.63
C LEU A 275 3.54 21.56 -18.78
N ASP A 276 3.02 21.64 -20.01
CA ASP A 276 3.74 22.24 -21.13
C ASP A 276 4.20 23.67 -20.79
N LYS A 277 5.47 23.96 -21.08
CA LYS A 277 6.10 25.27 -20.84
C LYS A 277 5.31 26.44 -21.44
N SER A 278 4.62 26.22 -22.55
CA SER A 278 3.85 27.24 -23.27
C SER A 278 2.64 27.76 -22.46
N TYR A 279 2.18 27.01 -21.46
CA TYR A 279 1.01 27.34 -20.65
C TYR A 279 1.35 27.91 -19.27
N VAL A 280 2.65 27.98 -18.92
CA VAL A 280 3.12 28.47 -17.61
C VAL A 280 2.67 29.91 -17.37
N ASP A 281 2.90 30.80 -18.33
CA ASP A 281 2.55 32.22 -18.21
C ASP A 281 1.03 32.42 -18.07
N LEU A 282 0.24 31.59 -18.76
CA LEU A 282 -1.21 31.63 -18.69
C LEU A 282 -1.71 31.25 -17.31
N ILE A 283 -1.20 30.13 -16.76
CA ILE A 283 -1.55 29.66 -15.42
C ILE A 283 -1.08 30.63 -14.34
N GLU A 284 0.10 31.21 -14.50
CA GLU A 284 0.61 32.23 -13.58
C GLU A 284 -0.32 33.45 -13.54
N LYS A 285 -0.73 33.96 -14.71
CA LYS A 285 -1.65 35.09 -14.80
C LYS A 285 -3.00 34.77 -14.16
N GLU A 286 -3.56 33.60 -14.46
CA GLU A 286 -4.84 33.18 -13.89
C GLU A 286 -4.78 33.04 -12.36
N LEU A 287 -3.71 32.44 -11.82
CA LEU A 287 -3.51 32.37 -10.38
C LEU A 287 -3.49 33.77 -9.75
N THR A 288 -2.79 34.72 -10.36
CA THR A 288 -2.76 36.10 -9.86
C THR A 288 -4.11 36.79 -9.93
N ASP A 289 -4.90 36.53 -10.98
CA ASP A 289 -6.25 37.08 -11.12
C ASP A 289 -7.19 36.51 -10.05
N LEU A 290 -7.14 35.19 -9.80
CA LEU A 290 -7.92 34.54 -8.74
C LEU A 290 -7.57 35.06 -7.34
N LEU A 291 -6.29 35.32 -7.09
CA LEU A 291 -5.81 35.85 -5.81
C LEU A 291 -6.13 37.35 -5.62
N ARG A 292 -6.35 38.09 -6.72
CA ARG A 292 -6.75 39.51 -6.67
C ARG A 292 -8.26 39.72 -6.53
N ILE A 293 -9.07 38.80 -7.04
CA ILE A 293 -10.54 38.94 -7.11
C ILE A 293 -11.24 38.57 -5.78
N ARG A 294 -10.50 38.09 -4.76
CA ARG A 294 -11.07 37.63 -3.48
C ARG A 294 -10.64 38.45 -2.27
#